data_AF-A0A6T7XTL3-F1
#
_entry.id   AF-A0A6T7XTL3-F1
#
_cell.length_a   1.000
_cell.length_b   1.000
_cell.length_c   1.000
_cell.angle_alpha   90.00
_cell.angle_beta   90.00
_cell.angle_gamma   90.00
#
_symmetry.space_group_name_H-M   'P 1'
#
loop_
_entity.id
_entity.type
_entity.pdbx_description
1 polymer ?
#
loop_
_entity_poly.entity_id
_entity_poly.type
_entity_poly.pdbx_seq_one_letter_code
_entity_poly.pdbx_strand_id
1 'polypeptide(L)'
;APFASTMGDEEEPPPVDPLVVVEEKYAPLIAEKTVEREAIAKTLEALVETFSAELAQLSDEFQKAKSSGQTEQQVMLGESISKLQCSTTVKRDFRKQQLADVDLILERFMMAKEREIDKIKKEQEAAAAEE
;
A
#
# COMPACT_ATOMS: atom_id res chain seq x y z
N ALA A 1 66.33 3.80 12.17
CA ALA A 1 64.97 3.30 11.95
C ALA A 1 65.05 1.89 11.39
N PRO A 2 64.18 0.99 11.84
CA PRO A 2 63.48 0.16 10.87
C PRO A 2 61.96 0.29 11.09
N PHE A 3 61.28 0.76 10.03
CA PHE A 3 59.84 0.62 9.89
C PHE A 3 59.55 -0.83 9.56
N ALA A 4 58.99 -1.56 10.51
CA ALA A 4 58.25 -2.77 10.21
C ALA A 4 56.80 -2.33 9.93
N SER A 5 56.47 -2.14 8.65
CA SER A 5 55.08 -2.08 8.22
C SER A 5 54.47 -3.44 8.48
N THR A 6 53.64 -3.53 9.53
CA THR A 6 52.69 -4.62 9.72
C THR A 6 51.77 -4.65 8.50
N MET A 7 51.86 -5.74 7.74
CA MET A 7 50.87 -6.14 6.73
C MET A 7 49.51 -6.05 7.41
N GLY A 8 48.66 -5.14 6.92
CA GLY A 8 47.27 -5.09 7.32
C GLY A 8 46.62 -6.37 6.84
N ASP A 9 46.15 -7.16 7.80
CA ASP A 9 45.12 -8.17 7.61
C ASP A 9 43.91 -7.46 6.96
N GLU A 10 43.84 -7.48 5.63
CA GLU A 10 42.56 -7.35 4.95
C GLU A 10 41.88 -8.71 5.13
N GLU A 11 41.27 -8.92 6.31
CA GLU A 11 40.23 -9.94 6.47
C GLU A 11 39.19 -9.63 5.38
N GLU A 12 39.19 -10.43 4.31
CA GLU A 12 38.09 -10.44 3.35
C GLU A 12 36.81 -10.61 4.16
N PRO A 13 35.83 -9.69 4.06
CA PRO A 13 34.59 -9.83 4.81
C PRO A 13 33.99 -11.20 4.48
N PRO A 14 33.45 -11.91 5.47
CA PRO A 14 32.92 -13.25 5.26
C PRO A 14 31.90 -13.20 4.12
N PRO A 15 31.86 -14.25 3.27
CA PRO A 15 30.94 -14.28 2.14
C PRO A 15 29.52 -14.05 2.65
N VAL A 16 28.95 -12.91 2.27
CA VAL A 16 27.58 -12.56 2.62
C VAL A 16 26.67 -13.51 1.86
N ASP A 17 25.78 -14.21 2.57
CA ASP A 17 24.80 -15.11 1.97
C ASP A 17 23.99 -14.31 0.92
N PRO A 18 24.01 -14.71 -0.37
CA PRO A 18 23.27 -14.03 -1.42
C PRO A 18 21.77 -13.91 -1.12
N LEU A 19 21.19 -14.83 -0.34
CA LEU A 19 19.79 -14.74 0.09
C LEU A 19 19.55 -13.55 1.03
N VAL A 20 20.51 -13.22 1.91
CA VAL A 20 20.43 -12.06 2.79
C VAL A 20 20.47 -10.77 1.98
N VAL A 21 21.29 -10.70 0.93
CA VAL A 21 21.35 -9.55 0.02
C VAL A 21 20.01 -9.32 -0.69
N VAL A 22 19.33 -10.38 -1.12
CA VAL A 22 18.00 -10.29 -1.72
C VAL A 22 16.95 -9.85 -0.69
N GLU A 23 17.02 -10.35 0.54
CA GLU A 23 16.13 -9.92 1.62
C GLU A 23 16.29 -8.41 1.91
N GLU A 24 17.52 -7.95 2.11
CA GLU A 24 17.84 -6.54 2.39
C GLU A 24 17.41 -5.59 1.26
N LYS A 25 17.43 -6.07 0.02
CA LYS A 25 16.97 -5.31 -1.16
C LYS A 25 15.45 -5.16 -1.20
N TYR A 26 14.69 -6.22 -0.98
CA TYR A 26 13.24 -6.23 -1.19
C TYR A 26 12.42 -5.94 0.07
N ALA A 27 12.91 -6.28 1.26
CA ALA A 27 12.23 -6.03 2.53
C ALA A 27 11.81 -4.56 2.74
N PRO A 28 12.69 -3.54 2.55
CA PRO A 28 12.30 -2.15 2.73
C PRO A 28 11.26 -1.69 1.69
N LEU A 29 11.37 -2.15 0.43
CA LEU A 29 10.45 -1.79 -0.65
C LEU A 29 9.05 -2.37 -0.42
N ILE A 30 8.97 -3.62 0.03
CA ILE A 30 7.71 -4.28 0.38
C ILE A 30 7.09 -3.61 1.61
N ALA A 31 7.89 -3.29 2.63
CA ALA A 31 7.42 -2.61 3.83
C ALA A 31 6.83 -1.23 3.51
N GLU A 32 7.52 -0.42 2.70
CA GLU A 32 7.06 0.90 2.26
C GLU A 32 5.70 0.80 1.55
N LYS A 33 5.57 -0.12 0.58
CA LYS A 33 4.32 -0.30 -0.16
C LYS A 33 3.20 -0.89 0.68
N THR A 34 3.53 -1.71 1.68
CA THR A 34 2.54 -2.22 2.64
C THR A 34 1.97 -1.10 3.50
N VAL A 35 2.82 -0.18 3.98
CA VAL A 35 2.38 1.01 4.72
C VAL A 35 1.50 1.92 3.86
N GLU A 36 1.89 2.14 2.59
CA GLU A 36 1.09 2.90 1.63
C GLU A 36 -0.29 2.27 1.42
N ARG A 37 -0.33 0.95 1.22
CA ARG A 37 -1.57 0.17 1.09
C ARG A 37 -2.48 0.33 2.30
N GLU A 38 -1.95 0.21 3.52
CA GLU A 38 -2.70 0.38 4.76
C GLU A 38 -3.25 1.79 4.93
N ALA A 39 -2.48 2.82 4.56
CA ALA A 39 -2.93 4.21 4.61
C ALA A 39 -4.11 4.47 3.66
N ILE A 40 -4.08 3.87 2.46
CA ILE A 40 -5.20 3.93 1.50
C ILE A 40 -6.43 3.20 2.07
N ALA A 41 -6.25 2.02 2.65
CA ALA A 41 -7.34 1.26 3.27
C ALA A 41 -8.02 2.04 4.40
N LYS A 42 -7.25 2.65 5.30
CA LYS A 42 -7.77 3.54 6.37
C LYS A 42 -8.53 4.73 5.81
N THR A 43 -8.07 5.30 4.70
CA THR A 43 -8.76 6.40 4.02
C THR A 43 -10.12 5.96 3.46
N LEU A 44 -10.21 4.73 2.93
CA LEU A 44 -11.47 4.15 2.48
C LEU A 44 -12.45 3.89 3.63
N GLU A 45 -11.96 3.38 4.76
CA GLU A 45 -12.77 3.19 5.97
C GLU A 45 -13.32 4.52 6.49
N ALA A 46 -12.47 5.53 6.63
CA ALA A 46 -12.89 6.87 7.04
C ALA A 46 -13.89 7.51 6.04
N LEU A 47 -13.74 7.24 4.75
CA LEU A 47 -14.68 7.72 3.73
C LEU A 47 -16.08 7.10 3.91
N VAL A 48 -16.16 5.84 4.33
CA VAL A 48 -17.43 5.19 4.64
C VAL A 48 -18.08 5.82 5.86
N GLU A 49 -17.33 6.00 6.94
CA GLU A 49 -17.85 6.60 8.18
C GLU A 49 -18.35 8.03 7.96
N THR A 50 -17.56 8.86 7.28
CA THR A 50 -17.93 10.25 6.98
C THR A 50 -19.16 10.32 6.07
N PHE A 51 -19.22 9.50 5.02
CA PHE A 51 -20.38 9.42 4.15
C PHE A 51 -21.65 8.97 4.88
N SER A 52 -21.55 7.94 5.72
CA SER A 52 -22.70 7.46 6.50
C SER A 52 -23.22 8.52 7.46
N ALA A 53 -22.33 9.26 8.13
CA ALA A 53 -22.70 10.35 9.03
C ALA A 53 -23.38 11.51 8.29
N GLU A 54 -22.78 11.98 7.19
CA GLU A 54 -23.34 13.08 6.39
C GLU A 54 -24.67 12.68 5.73
N LEU A 55 -24.78 11.44 5.24
CA LEU A 55 -26.02 10.93 4.64
C LEU A 55 -27.14 10.82 5.67
N ALA A 56 -26.85 10.35 6.89
CA ALA A 56 -27.82 10.27 7.98
C ALA A 56 -28.35 11.67 8.33
N GLN A 57 -27.45 12.65 8.49
CA GLN A 57 -27.84 14.03 8.77
C GLN A 57 -28.75 14.60 7.68
N LEU A 58 -28.34 14.51 6.40
CA LEU A 58 -29.13 15.03 5.28
C LEU A 58 -30.47 14.31 5.14
N SER A 59 -30.51 13.00 5.40
CA SER A 59 -31.74 12.21 5.34
C SER A 59 -32.72 12.61 6.45
N ASP A 60 -32.23 12.86 7.67
CA ASP A 60 -33.05 13.33 8.78
C ASP A 60 -33.62 14.73 8.51
N GLU A 61 -32.80 15.64 7.99
CA GLU A 61 -33.24 16.98 7.57
C GLU A 61 -34.27 16.88 6.43
N PHE A 62 -34.07 15.97 5.48
CA PHE A 62 -35.01 15.74 4.38
C PHE A 62 -36.36 15.23 4.88
N GLN A 63 -36.38 14.27 5.81
CA GLN A 63 -37.63 13.77 6.39
C GLN A 63 -38.36 14.85 7.20
N LYS A 64 -37.63 15.70 7.93
CA LYS A 64 -38.21 16.85 8.62
C LYS A 64 -38.86 17.81 7.63
N ALA A 65 -38.14 18.22 6.59
CA ALA A 65 -38.65 19.09 5.52
C ALA A 65 -39.86 18.47 4.79
N LYS A 66 -39.90 17.14 4.67
CA LYS A 66 -41.04 16.38 4.15
C LYS A 66 -42.27 16.49 5.05
N SER A 67 -42.10 16.23 6.34
CA SER A 67 -43.19 16.30 7.31
C SER A 67 -43.74 17.72 7.52
N SER A 68 -42.91 18.76 7.34
CA SER A 68 -43.29 20.17 7.47
C SER A 68 -43.85 20.79 6.19
N GLY A 69 -43.94 20.03 5.09
CA GLY A 69 -44.43 20.54 3.81
C GLY A 69 -43.51 21.56 3.12
N GLN A 70 -42.23 21.61 3.51
CA GLN A 70 -41.24 22.54 2.95
C GLN A 70 -40.65 21.99 1.64
N THR A 71 -41.42 22.05 0.55
CA THR A 71 -41.08 21.43 -0.74
C THR A 71 -39.77 21.96 -1.34
N GLU A 72 -39.51 23.28 -1.31
CA GLU A 72 -38.26 23.85 -1.81
C GLU A 72 -37.03 23.30 -1.05
N GLN A 73 -37.16 23.17 0.27
CA GLN A 73 -36.09 22.64 1.12
C GLN A 73 -35.87 21.14 0.87
N GLN A 74 -36.92 20.36 0.59
CA GLN A 74 -36.79 18.97 0.18
C GLN A 74 -35.99 18.83 -1.12
N VAL A 75 -36.28 19.66 -2.13
CA VAL A 75 -35.57 19.63 -3.42
C VAL A 75 -34.08 19.93 -3.20
N MET A 76 -33.77 20.99 -2.46
CA MET A 76 -32.38 21.37 -2.13
C MET A 76 -31.63 20.27 -1.36
N LEU A 77 -32.29 19.62 -0.40
CA LEU A 77 -31.69 18.51 0.35
C LEU A 77 -31.50 17.27 -0.53
N GLY A 78 -32.44 16.96 -1.43
CA GLY A 78 -32.31 15.85 -2.39
C GLY A 78 -31.15 16.04 -3.37
N GLU A 79 -30.94 17.26 -3.85
CA GLU A 79 -29.73 17.60 -4.62
C GLU A 79 -28.45 17.44 -3.80
N SER A 80 -28.47 17.84 -2.53
CA SER A 80 -27.32 17.73 -1.63
C SER A 80 -26.93 16.27 -1.37
N ILE A 81 -27.92 15.40 -1.15
CA ILE A 81 -27.73 13.94 -1.04
C ILE A 81 -27.11 13.39 -2.33
N SER A 82 -27.63 13.79 -3.49
CA SER A 82 -27.13 13.34 -4.80
C SER A 82 -25.68 13.78 -5.05
N LYS A 83 -25.35 15.04 -4.71
CA LYS A 83 -23.99 15.59 -4.79
C LYS A 83 -23.03 14.84 -3.86
N LEU A 84 -23.45 14.56 -2.63
CA LEU A 84 -22.68 13.76 -1.66
C LEU A 84 -22.39 12.35 -2.21
N GLN A 85 -23.42 11.65 -2.69
CA GLN A 85 -23.26 10.31 -3.29
C GLN A 85 -22.28 10.31 -4.47
N CYS A 86 -22.40 11.28 -5.37
CA CYS A 86 -21.51 11.42 -6.52
C CYS A 86 -20.05 11.67 -6.10
N SER A 87 -19.83 12.68 -5.24
CA SER A 87 -18.51 13.04 -4.72
C SER A 87 -17.83 11.86 -4.01
N THR A 88 -18.55 11.19 -3.12
CA THR A 88 -18.03 10.04 -2.37
C THR A 88 -17.73 8.86 -3.29
N THR A 89 -18.59 8.60 -4.29
CA THR A 89 -18.35 7.54 -5.28
C THR A 89 -17.06 7.77 -6.06
N VAL A 90 -16.85 8.98 -6.57
CA VAL A 90 -15.62 9.35 -7.28
C VAL A 90 -14.38 9.17 -6.40
N LYS A 91 -14.44 9.66 -5.14
CA LYS A 91 -13.34 9.49 -4.18
C LYS A 91 -13.05 8.02 -3.88
N ARG A 92 -14.11 7.23 -3.66
CA ARG A 92 -13.99 5.78 -3.39
C ARG A 92 -13.34 5.06 -4.55
N ASP A 93 -13.80 5.31 -5.77
CA ASP A 93 -13.31 4.61 -6.95
C ASP A 93 -11.85 4.99 -7.24
N PHE A 94 -11.50 6.26 -7.04
CA PHE A 94 -10.11 6.71 -7.10
C PHE A 94 -9.22 5.97 -6.08
N ARG A 95 -9.63 5.89 -4.81
CA ARG A 95 -8.85 5.17 -3.78
C ARG A 95 -8.76 3.66 -4.04
N LYS A 96 -9.81 3.06 -4.59
CA LYS A 96 -9.79 1.66 -5.03
C LYS A 96 -8.80 1.42 -6.16
N GLN A 97 -8.72 2.34 -7.12
CA GLN A 97 -7.72 2.25 -8.19
C GLN A 97 -6.31 2.36 -7.62
N GLN A 98 -6.06 3.31 -6.71
CA GLN A 98 -4.76 3.43 -6.04
C GLN A 98 -4.38 2.15 -5.28
N LEU A 99 -5.35 1.54 -4.58
CA LEU A 99 -5.13 0.29 -3.88
C LEU A 99 -4.73 -0.84 -4.84
N ALA A 100 -5.43 -0.97 -5.97
CA ALA A 100 -5.10 -1.96 -7.00
C ALA A 100 -3.72 -1.72 -7.62
N ASP A 101 -3.33 -0.46 -7.84
CA ASP A 101 -2.02 -0.10 -8.37
C ASP A 101 -0.90 -0.48 -7.38
N VAL A 102 -1.10 -0.24 -6.08
CA VAL A 102 -0.15 -0.63 -5.02
C VAL A 102 -0.07 -2.15 -4.88
N ASP A 103 -1.21 -2.85 -4.93
CA ASP A 103 -1.26 -4.31 -4.89
C ASP A 103 -0.45 -4.92 -6.06
N LEU A 104 -0.59 -4.35 -7.26
CA LEU A 104 0.19 -4.78 -8.43
C LEU A 104 1.70 -4.56 -8.25
N ILE A 105 2.10 -3.45 -7.61
CA ILE A 105 3.52 -3.17 -7.32
C ILE A 105 4.06 -4.18 -6.30
N LEU A 106 3.31 -4.45 -5.24
CA LEU A 106 3.67 -5.46 -4.23
C LEU A 106 3.84 -6.85 -4.85
N GLU A 107 2.88 -7.25 -5.71
CA GLU A 107 2.96 -8.53 -6.44
C GLU A 107 4.23 -8.60 -7.29
N ARG A 108 4.57 -7.53 -8.02
CA ARG A 108 5.81 -7.47 -8.82
C ARG A 108 7.06 -7.59 -7.96
N PHE A 109 7.11 -6.93 -6.79
CA PHE A 109 8.25 -7.06 -5.87
C PHE A 109 8.37 -8.47 -5.31
N MET A 110 7.27 -9.10 -4.90
CA MET A 110 7.29 -10.47 -4.41
C MET A 110 7.75 -11.46 -5.49
N MET A 111 7.22 -11.36 -6.72
CA MET A 111 7.65 -12.20 -7.83
C MET A 111 9.12 -11.98 -8.20
N ALA A 112 9.62 -10.74 -8.16
CA ALA A 112 11.02 -10.44 -8.45
C ALA A 112 11.94 -11.04 -7.37
N LYS A 113 11.57 -10.88 -6.09
CA LYS A 113 12.26 -11.50 -4.95
C LYS A 113 12.34 -13.01 -5.10
N GLU A 114 11.22 -13.67 -5.41
CA GLU A 114 11.15 -15.13 -5.58
C GLU A 114 12.04 -15.61 -6.74
N ARG A 115 12.03 -14.92 -7.89
CA ARG A 115 12.91 -15.26 -9.01
C ARG A 115 14.39 -15.13 -8.68
N GLU A 116 14.79 -14.11 -7.92
CA GLU A 116 16.18 -13.93 -7.49
C GLU A 116 16.58 -15.03 -6.50
N ILE A 117 15.71 -15.39 -5.56
CA ILE A 117 15.93 -16.52 -4.64
C ILE A 117 16.08 -17.84 -5.41
N ASP A 118 15.21 -18.12 -6.39
CA ASP A 118 15.28 -19.33 -7.20
C ASP A 118 16.56 -19.40 -8.03
N LYS A 119 17.04 -18.26 -8.55
CA LYS A 119 18.31 -18.19 -9.28
C LYS A 119 19.48 -18.55 -8.36
N ILE A 120 19.51 -17.98 -7.15
CA ILE A 120 20.55 -18.26 -6.15
C ILE A 120 20.52 -19.74 -5.76
N LYS A 121 19.33 -20.30 -5.48
CA LYS A 121 19.21 -21.73 -5.14
C LYS A 121 19.72 -22.63 -6.26
N LYS A 122 19.39 -22.36 -7.51
CA LYS A 122 19.90 -23.12 -8.66
C LYS A 122 21.42 -23.01 -8.81
N GLU A 123 21.99 -21.84 -8.57
CA GLU A 123 23.44 -21.63 -8.60
C GLU A 123 24.13 -22.40 -7.46
N GLN A 124 23.56 -22.39 -6.26
CA GLN A 124 24.05 -23.17 -5.12
C GLN A 124 23.93 -24.68 -5.36
N GLU A 125 22.82 -25.15 -5.91
CA GLU A 125 22.62 -26.56 -6.27
C GLU A 125 23.60 -27.03 -7.36
N ALA A 126 23.86 -26.18 -8.36
CA ALA A 126 24.83 -26.48 -9.41
C ALA A 126 26.27 -26.52 -8.86
N ALA A 127 26.64 -25.56 -8.02
CA ALA A 127 27.95 -25.53 -7.37
C ALA A 127 28.17 -26.76 -6.46
N ALA A 128 27.14 -27.18 -5.72
CA ALA A 128 27.19 -28.37 -4.88
C ALA A 128 27.22 -29.71 -5.66
N ALA A 129 26.90 -29.70 -6.96
CA ALA A 129 26.95 -30.89 -7.81
C ALA A 129 28.29 -31.03 -8.58
N GLU A 130 29.11 -29.98 -8.61
CA GLU A 130 30.45 -29.96 -9.24
C GLU A 130 31.59 -30.25 -8.23
N GLU A 131 31.29 -30.35 -6.93
CA GLU A 131 32.21 -30.67 -5.83
C GLU A 131 32.10 -32.15 -5.37
#